data_AF-A0A3B9SXG7-F1
#
_entry.id   AF-A0A3B9SXG7-F1
#
_cell.length_a   1.000
_cell.length_b   1.000
_cell.length_c   1.000
_cell.angle_alpha   90.00
_cell.angle_beta   90.00
_cell.angle_gamma   90.00
#
_symmetry.space_group_name_H-M   'P 1'
#
loop_
_entity.id
_entity.type
_entity.pdbx_description
1 polymer ?
#
loop_
_entity_poly.entity_id
_entity_poly.type
_entity_poly.pdbx_seq_one_letter_code
_entity_poly.pdbx_strand_id
1 'polypeptide(L)' 'MVEKMYGGIIQSDPSIMMGKPAIAGTRITVEHVVEKFASGETVEQILEAHPRLSR' A
#
# COMPACT_ATOMS: atom_id res chain seq x y z
N MET A 1 7.25 -16.82 -11.65
CA MET A 1 6.76 -15.82 -10.67
C MET A 1 6.88 -14.47 -11.33
N VAL A 2 5.77 -13.73 -11.47
CA VAL A 2 5.69 -12.54 -12.36
C VAL A 2 5.25 -11.34 -11.54
N GLU A 3 6.00 -10.24 -11.68
CA GLU A 3 5.64 -8.93 -11.14
C GLU A 3 4.39 -8.39 -11.85
N LYS A 4 3.46 -7.80 -11.08
CA LYS A 4 2.26 -7.17 -11.62
C LYS A 4 2.15 -5.72 -11.17
N MET A 5 1.82 -4.84 -12.11
CA MET A 5 1.59 -3.42 -11.88
C MET A 5 0.14 -3.07 -12.20
N TYR A 6 -0.53 -2.34 -11.31
CA TYR A 6 -1.92 -1.89 -11.47
C TYR A 6 -1.98 -0.37 -11.45
N GLY A 7 -2.38 0.22 -12.57
CA GLY A 7 -2.60 1.67 -12.69
C GLY A 7 -1.38 2.54 -12.35
N GLY A 8 -0.17 1.98 -12.28
CA GLY A 8 1.05 2.70 -11.86
C GLY A 8 1.16 2.97 -10.36
N ILE A 9 0.21 2.54 -9.53
CA ILE A 9 0.16 2.87 -8.09
C ILE A 9 0.33 1.63 -7.20
N ILE A 10 -0.12 0.45 -7.64
CA ILE A 10 -0.02 -0.79 -6.85
C ILE A 10 0.88 -1.79 -7.57
N GLN A 11 1.87 -2.31 -6.85
CA GLN A 11 2.78 -3.36 -7.32
C GLN A 11 2.56 -4.65 -6.52
N SER A 12 2.73 -5.79 -7.17
CA SER A 12 2.76 -7.12 -6.54
C SER A 12 3.98 -7.86 -7.09
N ASP A 13 4.98 -8.03 -6.23
CA ASP A 13 6.23 -8.74 -6.53
C ASP A 13 6.49 -9.74 -5.39
N PRO A 14 6.64 -11.05 -5.66
CA PRO A 14 7.00 -12.05 -4.65
C PRO A 14 8.24 -11.71 -3.81
N SER A 15 9.17 -10.89 -4.32
CA SER A 15 10.34 -10.41 -3.58
C SER A 15 10.01 -9.30 -2.56
N ILE A 16 8.84 -8.65 -2.70
CA ILE A 16 8.38 -7.54 -1.88
C ILE A 16 7.12 -7.96 -1.11
N MET A 17 7.15 -7.87 0.21
CA MET A 17 5.99 -8.19 1.06
C MET A 17 5.34 -9.55 0.72
N MET A 18 6.15 -10.54 0.31
CA MET A 18 5.71 -11.89 -0.07
C MET A 18 4.68 -11.91 -1.21
N GLY A 19 4.74 -10.94 -2.13
CA GLY A 19 3.79 -10.84 -3.25
C GLY A 19 2.46 -10.17 -2.91
N LYS A 20 2.25 -9.73 -1.66
CA LYS A 20 1.06 -8.95 -1.31
C LYS A 20 1.04 -7.65 -2.12
N PRO A 21 -0.12 -7.24 -2.67
CA PRO A 21 -0.27 -5.94 -3.31
C PRO A 21 0.14 -4.82 -2.35
N ALA A 22 1.07 -3.98 -2.79
CA ALA A 22 1.60 -2.86 -2.02
C ALA A 22 1.62 -1.59 -2.87
N ILE A 23 1.54 -0.43 -2.21
CA ILE A 23 1.71 0.85 -2.87
C ILE A 23 3.14 0.92 -3.43
N ALA A 24 3.25 1.21 -4.73
CA ALA A 24 4.49 1.22 -5.47
C ALA A 24 5.54 2.12 -4.81
N GLY A 25 6.80 1.65 -4.77
CA GLY A 25 7.88 2.36 -4.10
C GLY A 25 7.80 2.36 -2.57
N THR A 26 6.87 1.61 -1.97
CA THR A 26 6.75 1.48 -0.51
C THR A 26 6.73 0.02 -0.06
N ARG A 27 6.75 -0.19 1.26
CA ARG A 27 6.44 -1.48 1.90
C ARG A 27 5.12 -1.43 2.66
N ILE A 28 4.15 -0.69 2.13
CA ILE A 28 2.81 -0.52 2.70
C ILE A 28 1.84 -1.32 1.83
N THR A 29 1.23 -2.36 2.40
CA THR A 29 0.28 -3.20 1.66
C THR A 29 -1.05 -2.47 1.49
N VAL A 30 -1.78 -2.82 0.44
CA VAL A 30 -3.16 -2.33 0.24
C VAL A 30 -4.05 -2.76 1.40
N GLU A 31 -3.87 -4.00 1.89
CA GLU A 31 -4.54 -4.54 3.07
C GLU A 31 -4.35 -3.66 4.31
N HIS A 32 -3.11 -3.24 4.60
CA HIS A 32 -2.82 -2.37 5.75
C HIS A 32 -3.58 -1.04 5.65
N VAL A 33 -3.64 -0.43 4.46
CA VAL A 33 -4.40 0.82 4.24
C VAL A 33 -5.90 0.58 4.43
N VAL A 34 -6.44 -0.55 3.96
CA VAL A 34 -7.86 -0.92 4.14
C VAL A 34 -8.18 -1.15 5.62
N GLU A 35 -7.31 -1.82 6.38
CA GLU A 35 -7.48 -2.02 7.83
C GLU A 35 -7.54 -0.68 8.58
N LYS A 36 -6.72 0.30 8.17
CA LYS A 36 -6.72 1.65 8.75
C LYS A 36 -8.03 2.38 8.51
N PHE A 37 -8.56 2.31 7.29
CA PHE A 37 -9.90 2.84 7.01
C PHE A 37 -10.99 2.08 7.78
N ALA A 38 -10.88 0.75 7.90
CA ALA A 38 -11.83 -0.06 8.65
C ALA A 38 -11.82 0.25 10.16
N SER A 39 -10.69 0.68 10.72
CA SER A 39 -10.59 1.18 12.10
C SER A 39 -11.08 2.63 12.26
N GLY A 40 -11.53 3.28 11.19
CA GLY A 40 -12.07 4.64 11.22
C GLY A 40 -11.04 5.76 11.09
N GLU A 41 -9.80 5.45 10.68
CA GLU A 41 -8.81 6.49 10.41
C GLU A 41 -9.17 7.28 9.14
N THR A 42 -8.95 8.60 9.16
CA THR A 42 -9.11 9.46 7.98
C THR A 42 -7.91 9.35 7.05
N VAL A 43 -8.07 9.83 5.80
CA VAL A 43 -6.96 9.90 4.85
C VAL A 43 -5.81 10.72 5.42
N GLU A 44 -6.10 11.85 6.06
CA GLU A 44 -5.10 12.75 6.65
C GLU A 44 -4.29 12.04 7.74
N GLN A 45 -4.95 11.28 8.62
CA GLN A 45 -4.29 10.50 9.68
C GLN A 45 -3.40 9.41 9.10
N ILE A 46 -3.87 8.71 8.05
CA ILE A 46 -3.08 7.67 7.38
C ILE A 46 -1.84 8.27 6.72
N LEU A 47 -1.96 9.43 6.06
CA LEU A 47 -0.83 10.12 5.43
C LEU A 47 0.16 10.66 6.47
N GLU A 48 -0.32 11.18 7.60
CA GLU A 48 0.53 11.61 8.72
C GLU A 48 1.32 10.43 9.30
N ALA A 49 0.68 9.28 9.49
CA ALA A 49 1.32 8.06 9.98
C ALA A 49 2.25 7.40 8.95
N HIS A 50 2.06 7.66 7.66
CA HIS A 50 2.84 7.07 6.58
C HIS A 50 3.32 8.14 5.58
N PRO A 51 4.38 8.91 5.91
CA PRO A 51 4.84 10.05 5.10
C PRO A 51 5.31 9.73 3.67
N ARG A 52 5.44 8.44 3.33
CA ARG A 52 5.74 7.98 1.96
C ARG A 52 4.50 7.78 1.10
N LEU A 53 3.31 7.81 1.69
CA LEU A 53 2.07 7.84 0.95
C LEU A 53 1.78 9.26 0.50
N SER A 54 1.13 9.36 -0.65
CA SER A 54 0.64 10.62 -1.22
C SER A 54 -0.75 10.40 -1.80
N ARG A 55 -1.47 11.50 -2.05
CA ARG A 55 -2.78 11.49 -2.70
C ARG A 55 -2.66 11.25 -4.20
#